data_AF-A0A034VCY6-F1
#
_entry.id   AF-A0A034VCY6-F1
#
_cell.length_a   1.000
_cell.length_b   1.000
_cell.length_c   1.000
_cell.angle_alpha   90.00
_cell.angle_beta   90.00
_cell.angle_gamma   90.00
#
_symmetry.space_group_name_H-M   'P 1'
#
loop_
_entity.id
_entity.type
_entity.pdbx_description
1 polymer ?
#
loop_
_entity_poly.entity_id
_entity_poly.type
_entity_poly.pdbx_seq_one_letter_code
_entity_poly.pdbx_strand_id
1 'polypeptide(L)'
;ANEDLMRENYALAEKRFAELVQRFPDQPAAFLGQARLLDKMSEQQRSNNLLNQAIQAYKRYLALGDDITDHAQFRKAAERCIERMRFMGKLDWLSPHAGGAHTPAIDCALYE
;
A
#
# COMPACT_ATOMS: atom_id res chain seq x y z
N ALA A 1 -2.60 -1.32 -24.95
CA ALA A 1 -3.20 -0.01 -25.29
C ALA A 1 -3.73 0.73 -24.05
N ASN A 2 -4.84 0.33 -23.43
CA ASN A 2 -5.35 1.01 -22.22
C ASN A 2 -4.47 0.72 -20.98
N GLU A 3 -3.94 -0.51 -20.86
CA GLU A 3 -3.07 -0.90 -19.75
C GLU A 3 -1.69 -0.22 -19.79
N ASP A 4 -1.12 -0.03 -20.98
CA ASP A 4 0.15 0.69 -21.16
C ASP A 4 0.04 2.16 -20.76
N LEU A 5 -1.04 2.83 -21.18
CA LEU A 5 -1.33 4.20 -20.77
C LEU A 5 -1.52 4.33 -19.26
N MET A 6 -2.18 3.35 -18.64
CA MET A 6 -2.33 3.32 -17.18
C MET A 6 -0.97 3.14 -16.49
N ARG A 7 -0.13 2.21 -16.95
CA ARG A 7 1.22 1.99 -16.42
C ARG A 7 2.10 3.24 -16.52
N GLU A 8 2.06 3.93 -17.65
CA GLU A 8 2.80 5.17 -17.86
C GLU A 8 2.31 6.29 -16.93
N ASN A 9 0.99 6.45 -16.79
CA ASN A 9 0.40 7.39 -15.85
C ASN A 9 0.77 7.08 -14.40
N TYR A 10 0.86 5.81 -14.02
CA TYR A 10 1.27 5.40 -12.69
C TYR A 10 2.75 5.65 -12.41
N ALA A 11 3.64 5.40 -13.38
CA ALA A 11 5.06 5.71 -13.25
C ALA A 11 5.29 7.23 -13.09
N LEU A 12 4.52 8.05 -13.81
CA LEU A 12 4.56 9.50 -13.63
C LEU A 12 4.04 9.89 -12.25
N ALA A 13 2.91 9.34 -11.81
CA ALA A 13 2.35 9.62 -10.50
C ALA A 13 3.30 9.21 -9.37
N GLU A 14 4.00 8.08 -9.50
CA GLU A 14 4.97 7.60 -8.52
C GLU A 14 6.12 8.59 -8.36
N LYS A 15 6.68 9.07 -9.49
CA LYS A 15 7.73 10.10 -9.48
C LYS A 15 7.26 11.37 -8.78
N ARG A 16 6.07 11.87 -9.11
CA ARG A 16 5.51 13.08 -8.50
C ARG A 16 5.32 12.92 -6.99
N PHE A 17 4.80 11.79 -6.54
CA PHE A 17 4.65 11.54 -5.11
C PHE A 17 5.99 11.35 -4.41
N ALA A 18 6.99 10.73 -5.04
CA ALA A 18 8.34 10.63 -4.50
C ALA A 18 8.98 12.02 -4.31
N GLU A 19 8.81 12.93 -5.29
CA GLU A 19 9.25 14.32 -5.17
C GLU A 19 8.50 15.06 -4.05
N LEU A 20 7.18 14.87 -3.92
CA LEU A 20 6.38 15.50 -2.87
C LEU A 20 6.81 15.04 -1.48
N VAL A 21 7.04 13.74 -1.30
CA VAL A 21 7.50 13.18 -0.02
C VAL A 21 8.90 13.66 0.35
N GLN A 22 9.79 13.87 -0.63
CA GLN A 22 11.10 14.46 -0.38
C GLN A 22 11.03 15.95 -0.04
N ARG A 23 10.15 16.69 -0.72
CA ARG A 23 10.04 18.15 -0.58
C ARG A 23 9.21 18.57 0.62
N PHE A 24 8.26 17.73 1.03
CA PHE A 24 7.33 17.98 2.13
C PHE A 24 7.24 16.75 3.05
N PRO A 25 8.33 16.46 3.81
CA PRO A 25 8.36 15.30 4.69
C PRO A 25 7.35 15.39 5.85
N ASP A 26 6.85 16.58 6.16
CA ASP A 26 5.85 16.84 7.20
C ASP A 26 4.41 16.85 6.67
N GLN A 27 4.17 16.55 5.38
CA GLN A 27 2.81 16.54 4.82
C GLN A 27 2.24 15.12 4.74
N PRO A 28 1.29 14.74 5.61
CA PRO A 28 0.72 13.38 5.63
C PRO A 28 0.03 13.02 4.31
N ALA A 29 -0.60 13.99 3.64
CA ALA A 29 -1.32 13.78 2.39
C ALA A 29 -0.43 13.22 1.26
N ALA A 30 0.86 13.60 1.23
CA ALA A 30 1.81 13.11 0.22
C ALA A 30 2.06 11.60 0.39
N PHE A 31 2.28 11.14 1.62
CA PHE A 31 2.46 9.73 1.93
C PHE A 31 1.20 8.89 1.68
N LEU A 32 0.03 9.42 2.04
CA LEU A 32 -1.23 8.72 1.80
C LEU A 32 -1.54 8.56 0.30
N GLY A 33 -1.29 9.62 -0.49
CA GLY A 33 -1.42 9.57 -1.94
C GLY A 33 -0.48 8.54 -2.57
N GLN A 34 0.79 8.56 -2.15
CA GLN A 34 1.78 7.57 -2.59
C GLN A 34 1.36 6.14 -2.24
N ALA A 35 0.90 5.91 -1.00
CA ALA A 35 0.50 4.58 -0.53
C ALA A 35 -0.66 4.01 -1.35
N ARG A 36 -1.69 4.80 -1.62
CA ARG A 36 -2.85 4.37 -2.43
C ARG A 36 -2.48 4.07 -3.88
N LEU A 37 -1.60 4.89 -4.46
CA LEU A 37 -1.08 4.68 -5.80
C LEU A 37 -0.34 3.33 -5.89
N LEU A 38 0.63 3.11 -5.01
CA LEU A 38 1.43 1.89 -4.97
C LEU A 38 0.56 0.65 -4.67
N ASP A 39 -0.45 0.78 -3.80
CA ASP A 39 -1.40 -0.28 -3.50
C ASP A 39 -2.14 -0.72 -4.78
N LYS A 40 -2.68 0.24 -5.54
CA LYS A 40 -3.38 -0.04 -6.79
C LYS A 40 -2.45 -0.61 -7.87
N MET A 41 -1.24 -0.08 -7.99
CA MET A 41 -0.23 -0.62 -8.92
C MET A 41 0.16 -2.05 -8.55
N SER A 42 0.24 -2.36 -7.25
CA SER A 42 0.59 -3.70 -6.79
C SER A 42 -0.46 -4.74 -7.15
N GLU A 43 -1.74 -4.39 -7.11
CA GLU A 43 -2.83 -5.26 -7.54
C GLU A 43 -2.82 -5.47 -9.06
N GLN A 44 -2.63 -4.39 -9.83
CA GLN A 44 -2.64 -4.47 -11.29
C GLN A 44 -1.42 -5.18 -11.87
N GLN A 45 -0.24 -4.99 -11.28
CA GLN A 45 1.00 -5.62 -11.71
C GLN A 45 1.29 -6.93 -10.96
N ARG A 46 0.41 -7.33 -10.04
CA ARG A 46 0.57 -8.49 -9.16
C ARG A 46 1.95 -8.55 -8.50
N SER A 47 2.41 -7.41 -7.99
CA SER A 47 3.78 -7.23 -7.51
C SER A 47 3.84 -7.10 -5.99
N ASN A 48 4.38 -8.13 -5.34
CA ASN A 48 4.65 -8.11 -3.90
C ASN A 48 5.65 -7.03 -3.48
N ASN A 49 6.55 -6.62 -4.39
CA ASN A 49 7.48 -5.53 -4.14
C ASN A 49 6.72 -4.20 -4.03
N LEU A 50 5.86 -3.89 -5.00
CA LEU A 50 5.02 -2.68 -4.96
C LEU A 50 4.09 -2.69 -3.74
N LEU A 51 3.53 -3.86 -3.39
CA LEU A 51 2.69 -3.98 -2.19
C LEU A 51 3.50 -3.69 -0.91
N ASN A 52 4.76 -4.14 -0.84
CA ASN A 52 5.64 -3.81 0.28
C ASN A 52 5.91 -2.30 0.35
N GLN A 53 6.17 -1.65 -0.79
CA GLN A 53 6.37 -0.20 -0.83
C GLN A 53 5.12 0.57 -0.40
N ALA A 54 3.92 0.12 -0.80
CA ALA A 54 2.66 0.68 -0.36
C ALA A 54 2.51 0.60 1.18
N ILE A 55 2.82 -0.55 1.77
CA ILE A 55 2.81 -0.74 3.24
C ILE A 55 3.78 0.23 3.91
N GLN A 56 4.98 0.42 3.38
CA GLN A 56 5.95 1.36 3.96
C GLN A 56 5.43 2.81 3.90
N ALA A 57 4.81 3.19 2.79
CA ALA A 57 4.19 4.51 2.66
C ALA A 57 3.01 4.71 3.64
N TYR A 58 2.15 3.70 3.80
CA TYR A 58 1.10 3.72 4.83
C TYR A 58 1.68 3.84 6.25
N LYS A 59 2.74 3.10 6.58
CA LYS A 59 3.40 3.21 7.89
C LYS A 59 3.95 4.59 8.15
N ARG A 60 4.55 5.25 7.16
CA ARG A 60 5.02 6.64 7.27
C ARG A 60 3.87 7.61 7.50
N TYR A 61 2.76 7.46 6.77
CA TYR A 61 1.55 8.24 7.01
C TYR A 61 1.05 8.07 8.45
N LEU A 62 0.98 6.83 8.95
CA LEU A 62 0.51 6.56 10.31
C LEU A 62 1.46 7.07 11.40
N ALA A 63 2.77 7.17 11.11
CA ALA A 63 3.76 7.73 12.03
C ALA A 63 3.59 9.24 12.24
N LEU A 64 2.95 9.95 11.31
CA LEU A 64 2.60 11.37 11.43
C LEU A 64 1.28 11.58 12.19
N GLY A 65 0.79 10.58 12.93
CA GLY A 65 -0.56 10.51 13.50
C GLY A 65 -1.05 11.77 14.24
N ASP A 66 -0.16 12.49 14.91
CA ASP A 66 -0.48 13.75 15.62
C ASP A 66 -0.81 14.93 14.68
N ASP A 67 -0.27 14.96 13.46
CA ASP A 67 -0.51 16.02 12.46
C ASP A 67 -1.77 15.77 11.60
N ILE A 68 -2.43 14.62 11.78
CA ILE A 68 -3.56 14.21 10.94
C ILE A 68 -4.88 14.58 11.61
N THR A 69 -5.51 15.63 11.09
CA THR A 69 -6.80 16.15 11.58
C THR A 69 -7.98 15.30 11.14
N ASP A 70 -7.87 14.57 10.03
CA ASP A 70 -8.93 13.68 9.53
C ASP A 70 -8.78 12.26 10.10
N HIS A 71 -9.37 12.06 11.29
CA HIS A 71 -9.35 10.77 11.98
C HIS A 71 -10.06 9.64 11.21
N ALA A 72 -11.06 9.95 10.38
CA ALA A 72 -11.75 8.95 9.58
C ALA A 72 -10.84 8.42 8.47
N GLN A 73 -10.10 9.32 7.81
CA GLN A 73 -9.09 8.96 6.83
C GLN A 73 -7.92 8.21 7.47
N PHE A 74 -7.47 8.66 8.65
CA PHE A 74 -6.42 7.97 9.42
C PHE A 74 -6.79 6.52 9.70
N ARG A 75 -7.99 6.29 10.25
CA ARG A 75 -8.50 4.95 10.56
C ARG A 75 -8.59 4.07 9.33
N LYS A 76 -9.14 4.58 8.23
CA LYS A 76 -9.24 3.83 6.96
C LYS A 76 -7.87 3.44 6.41
N ALA A 77 -6.88 4.34 6.50
CA ALA A 77 -5.52 4.06 6.08
C ALA A 77 -4.86 2.99 6.96
N ALA A 78 -5.10 3.04 8.28
CA ALA A 78 -4.61 2.03 9.23
C ALA A 78 -5.20 0.65 8.95
N GLU A 79 -6.52 0.57 8.79
CA GLU A 79 -7.25 -0.66 8.45
C GLU A 79 -6.71 -1.27 7.15
N ARG A 80 -6.56 -0.44 6.09
CA ARG A 80 -5.99 -0.89 4.81
C ARG A 80 -4.55 -1.37 4.96
N CYS A 81 -3.72 -0.67 5.73
CA CYS A 81 -2.34 -1.09 5.99
C CYS A 81 -2.28 -2.46 6.69
N ILE A 82 -3.15 -2.69 7.67
CA ILE A 82 -3.24 -3.97 8.40
C ILE A 82 -3.66 -5.09 7.45
N GLU A 83 -4.69 -4.87 6.62
CA GLU A 83 -5.12 -5.82 5.60
C GLU A 83 -3.96 -6.23 4.67
N ARG A 84 -3.18 -5.26 4.20
CA ARG A 84 -2.03 -5.53 3.33
C ARG A 84 -0.91 -6.27 4.04
N MET A 85 -0.62 -5.93 5.30
CA MET A 85 0.37 -6.66 6.09
C MET A 85 -0.05 -8.11 6.37
N ARG A 86 -1.34 -8.35 6.65
CA ARG A 86 -1.91 -9.70 6.79
C ARG A 86 -1.83 -10.47 5.48
N PHE A 87 -2.20 -9.82 4.37
CA PHE A 87 -2.07 -10.40 3.05
C PHE A 87 -0.61 -10.76 2.74
N MET A 88 0.39 -9.99 3.17
CA MET A 88 1.79 -10.36 2.97
C MET A 88 2.34 -11.43 3.94
N GLY A 89 1.51 -11.97 4.85
CA GLY A 89 1.99 -12.87 5.92
C GLY A 89 2.91 -12.18 6.94
N LYS A 90 2.93 -10.84 6.99
CA LYS A 90 3.82 -10.06 7.88
C LYS A 90 3.25 -9.87 9.29
N LEU A 91 2.00 -10.28 9.52
CA LEU A 91 1.27 -10.10 10.78
C LEU A 91 0.82 -11.44 11.38
N ASP A 92 1.62 -12.49 11.15
CA ASP A 92 1.21 -13.89 11.29
C ASP A 92 1.38 -14.50 12.70
N TRP A 93 1.23 -13.71 13.79
CA TRP A 93 1.37 -14.29 15.14
C TRP A 93 0.38 -13.80 16.21
N LEU A 94 -0.60 -12.97 15.89
CA LEU A 94 -1.52 -12.38 16.89
C LEU A 94 -2.96 -12.92 16.83
N SER A 95 -3.18 -14.18 16.43
CA SER A 95 -4.49 -14.84 16.59
C SER A 95 -4.34 -16.31 17.01
N PRO A 96 -4.86 -16.72 18.19
CA PRO A 96 -4.65 -18.09 18.71
C PRO A 96 -5.58 -19.18 18.15
N HIS A 97 -6.31 -18.97 17.05
CA HIS A 97 -7.35 -19.94 16.66
C HIS A 97 -7.51 -20.08 15.15
N ALA A 98 -7.43 -21.36 14.76
CA ALA A 98 -7.98 -22.00 13.56
C ALA A 98 -7.11 -21.97 12.30
N GLY A 99 -6.56 -23.15 12.02
CA GLY A 99 -5.88 -23.49 10.78
C GLY A 99 -6.78 -23.36 9.55
N GLY A 100 -6.15 -22.92 8.48
CA GLY A 100 -6.73 -22.84 7.14
C GLY A 100 -5.66 -22.32 6.19
N ALA A 101 -5.11 -23.22 5.37
CA ALA A 101 -4.12 -23.03 4.31
C ALA A 101 -3.55 -21.61 4.09
N HIS A 102 -2.28 -21.43 4.48
CA HIS A 102 -1.45 -20.32 4.04
C HIS A 102 -1.19 -20.37 2.54
N THR A 103 -1.82 -19.48 1.78
CA THR A 103 -1.19 -18.87 0.59
C THR A 103 -1.70 -17.44 0.42
N PRO A 104 -0.86 -16.44 0.75
CA PRO A 104 -1.05 -15.13 0.15
C PRO A 104 0.30 -14.58 -0.34
N ALA A 105 0.76 -15.17 -1.44
CA ALA A 105 1.57 -14.43 -2.40
C ALA A 105 0.58 -13.99 -3.47
N ILE A 106 0.62 -12.72 -3.89
CA ILE A 106 -0.07 -12.36 -5.11
C ILE A 106 0.53 -13.28 -6.19
N ASP A 107 -0.31 -14.20 -6.68
CA ASP A 107 -0.11 -15.12 -7.80
C ASP A 107 0.60 -16.48 -7.58
N CYS A 108 0.00 -17.55 -8.12
CA CYS A 108 0.73 -18.53 -8.95
C CYS A 108 -0.16 -19.53 -9.73
N ALA A 109 -1.50 -19.47 -9.68
CA ALA A 109 -2.36 -20.37 -10.45
C ALA A 109 -3.66 -19.66 -10.86
N LEU A 110 -4.22 -20.06 -12.01
CA LEU A 110 -5.37 -19.52 -12.77
C LEU A 110 -4.91 -18.45 -13.80
N TYR A 111 -4.68 -18.76 -15.07
CA TYR A 111 -5.18 -19.85 -15.92
C TYR A 111 -4.29 -19.88 -17.21
N GLU A 112 -3.72 -21.04 -17.56
CA GLU A 112 -3.33 -21.37 -18.95
C GLU A 112 -4.57 -21.80 -19.74
#